data_AF-A0A7Y9N7Y2-F1
#
_entry.id   AF-A0A7Y9N7Y2-F1
#
_cell.length_a   1.000
_cell.length_b   1.000
_cell.length_c   1.000
_cell.angle_alpha   90.00
_cell.angle_beta   90.00
_cell.angle_gamma   90.00
#
_symmetry.space_group_name_H-M   'P 1'
#
loop_
_entity.id
_entity.type
_entity.pdbx_description
1 polymer ?
#
loop_
_entity_poly.entity_id
_entity_poly.type
_entity_poly.pdbx_seq_one_letter_code
_entity_poly.pdbx_strand_id
1 'polypeptide(L)' 'MSVKGQIKEAAGYVKEEAFENGDSPEAKRKAQEGRDLRNEGRIEDGKPPKTGTPGTEN' A
#
# COMPACT_ATOMS: atom_id res chain seq x y z
N MET A 1 -17.12 -6.25 0.17
CA MET A 1 -15.99 -5.59 0.87
C MET A 1 -15.84 -6.22 2.24
N SER A 2 -14.61 -6.54 2.62
CA SER A 2 -14.17 -7.10 3.89
C SER A 2 -13.59 -5.98 4.76
N VAL A 3 -14.00 -5.91 6.03
CA VAL A 3 -13.40 -4.96 7.00
C VAL A 3 -11.89 -5.19 7.11
N LYS A 4 -11.44 -6.45 7.01
CA LYS A 4 -10.01 -6.78 7.03
C LYS A 4 -9.29 -6.22 5.79
N GLY A 5 -9.92 -6.36 4.61
CA GLY A 5 -9.37 -5.85 3.34
C GLY A 5 -9.18 -4.34 3.37
N GLN A 6 -10.20 -3.61 3.86
CA GLN A 6 -10.13 -2.16 4.04
C GLN A 6 -9.03 -1.72 5.01
N ILE A 7 -8.85 -2.43 6.13
CA ILE A 7 -7.79 -2.13 7.10
C ILE A 7 -6.41 -2.38 6.48
N LYS A 8 -6.23 -3.47 5.73
CA LYS A 8 -4.98 -3.75 5.01
C LYS A 8 -4.70 -2.70 3.94
N GLU A 9 -5.70 -2.32 3.16
CA GLU A 9 -5.60 -1.27 2.14
C GLU A 9 -5.11 0.05 2.77
N ALA A 10 -5.73 0.48 3.87
CA ALA A 10 -5.37 1.72 4.56
C ALA A 10 -4.00 1.64 5.25
N ALA A 11 -3.70 0.55 5.97
CA ALA A 11 -2.41 0.38 6.65
C ALA A 11 -1.25 0.31 5.65
N GLY A 12 -1.44 -0.39 4.54
CA GLY A 12 -0.48 -0.45 3.45
C GLY A 12 -0.25 0.91 2.80
N TYR A 13 -1.32 1.67 2.58
CA TYR A 13 -1.25 3.04 2.05
C TYR A 13 -0.41 3.96 2.95
N VAL A 14 -0.70 4.00 4.25
CA VAL A 14 0.03 4.84 5.21
C VAL A 14 1.50 4.43 5.30
N LYS A 15 1.78 3.13 5.30
CA LYS A 15 3.16 2.63 5.35
C LYS A 15 3.91 2.95 4.06
N GLU A 16 3.27 2.88 2.91
CA GLU A 16 3.91 3.27 1.65
C GLU A 16 4.26 4.76 1.64
N GLU A 17 3.30 5.65 1.94
CA GLU A 17 3.53 7.11 1.98
C GLU A 17 4.61 7.51 2.99
N ALA A 18 4.65 6.86 4.15
CA ALA A 18 5.64 7.18 5.19
C ALA A 18 7.09 6.92 4.76
N PHE A 19 7.32 6.05 3.78
CA PHE A 19 8.67 5.61 3.37
C PHE A 19 8.98 5.79 1.89
N GLU A 20 8.02 6.23 1.05
CA GLU A 20 8.21 6.34 -0.40
C GLU A 20 9.35 7.28 -0.81
N ASN A 21 9.60 8.33 -0.01
CA ASN A 21 10.62 9.35 -0.28
C ASN A 21 11.97 9.06 0.42
N GLY A 22 12.10 7.92 1.10
CA GLY A 22 13.34 7.57 1.79
C GLY A 22 14.36 6.89 0.88
N ASP A 23 15.60 7.39 0.89
CA ASP A 23 16.68 6.88 0.02
C ASP A 23 17.37 5.61 0.53
N SER A 24 17.16 5.25 1.80
CA SER A 24 17.79 4.07 2.40
C SER A 24 17.19 2.76 1.87
N PRO A 25 17.97 1.67 1.81
CA PRO A 25 17.44 0.34 1.46
C PRO A 25 16.26 -0.08 2.36
N GLU A 26 16.28 0.32 3.63
CA GLU A 26 15.22 0.03 4.59
C GLU A 26 13.93 0.80 4.26
N ALA A 27 14.03 2.09 3.92
CA ALA A 27 12.86 2.88 3.51
C ALA A 27 12.23 2.30 2.24
N LYS A 28 13.04 1.99 1.23
CA LYS A 28 12.57 1.34 -0.01
C LYS A 28 11.85 0.02 0.27
N ARG A 29 12.38 -0.79 1.19
CA ARG A 29 11.74 -2.04 1.61
C ARG A 29 10.41 -1.79 2.30
N LYS A 30 10.33 -0.84 3.24
CA LYS A 30 9.09 -0.51 3.95
C LYS A 30 8.01 0.03 3.01
N ALA A 31 8.40 0.84 2.02
CA ALA A 31 7.50 1.31 0.98
C ALA A 31 6.93 0.15 0.15
N GLN A 32 7.77 -0.85 -0.20
CA GLN A 32 7.31 -2.06 -0.88
C GLN A 32 6.36 -2.89 -0.01
N GLU A 33 6.68 -3.07 1.27
CA GLU A 33 5.79 -3.76 2.21
C GLU A 33 4.43 -3.04 2.35
N GLY A 34 4.42 -1.70 2.24
CA GLY A 34 3.20 -0.91 2.15
C GLY A 34 2.38 -1.21 0.90
N ARG A 35 3.02 -1.25 -0.28
CA ARG A 35 2.38 -1.64 -1.56
C ARG A 35 1.75 -3.00 -1.48
N ASP A 36 2.50 -3.97 -0.99
CA ASP A 36 2.07 -5.37 -0.95
C ASP A 36 0.85 -5.50 -0.03
N LEU A 37 0.89 -4.90 1.15
CA LEU A 37 -0.23 -4.91 2.10
C LEU A 37 -1.46 -4.17 1.56
N ARG A 38 -1.24 -3.02 0.90
CA ARG A 38 -2.32 -2.24 0.26
C ARG A 38 -3.03 -3.07 -0.80
N ASN A 39 -2.25 -3.74 -1.64
CA ASN A 39 -2.76 -4.55 -2.74
C ASN A 39 -3.39 -5.85 -2.25
N GLU A 40 -2.87 -6.47 -1.20
CA GLU A 40 -3.50 -7.60 -0.53
C GLU A 40 -4.91 -7.21 -0.05
N GLY A 41 -5.04 -6.06 0.63
CA GLY A 41 -6.34 -5.56 1.09
C GLY A 41 -7.34 -5.33 -0.04
N ARG A 42 -6.87 -4.81 -1.19
CA ARG A 42 -7.69 -4.64 -2.39
C ARG A 42 -8.14 -5.96 -3.00
N ILE A 43 -7.25 -6.93 -3.10
CA ILE A 43 -7.56 -8.27 -3.62
C ILE A 43 -8.60 -8.97 -2.72
N GLU A 44 -8.46 -8.86 -1.40
CA GLU A 44 -9.46 -9.37 -0.44
C GLU A 44 -10.83 -8.70 -0.61
N ASP A 45 -10.84 -7.44 -1.03
CA ASP A 45 -12.05 -6.68 -1.35
C ASP A 45 -12.61 -6.95 -2.75
N GLY A 46 -11.95 -7.79 -3.56
CA GLY A 46 -12.32 -8.06 -4.95
C GLY A 46 -11.99 -6.93 -5.92
N LYS A 47 -11.12 -5.99 -5.51
CA LYS A 47 -10.65 -4.87 -6.33
C LYS A 47 -9.31 -5.23 -6.99
N PRO A 48 -9.02 -4.72 -8.20
CA PRO A 48 -7.71 -4.89 -8.81
C PRO A 48 -6.62 -4.18 -8.00
N PRO A 49 -5.38 -4.70 -7.96
CA PRO A 49 -4.26 -4.05 -7.27
C PRO A 49 -3.95 -2.68 -7.90
N LYS A 50 -3.37 -1.78 -7.10
CA LYS A 50 -2.80 -0.51 -7.56
C LYS A 50 -1.32 -0.69 -7.88
N THR A 51 -0.91 -0.20 -9.05
CA THR A 51 0.49 -0.17 -9.48
C THR A 51 1.11 1.22 -9.34
N GLY A 52 0.28 2.25 -9.11
CA GLY A 52 0.71 3.62 -8.87
C GLY A 52 1.14 3.87 -7.43
N THR A 53 1.95 4.92 -7.26
CA THR A 53 2.29 5.47 -5.96
C THR A 53 1.04 6.09 -5.28
N PRO A 54 0.95 6.03 -3.95
CA PRO A 54 -0.03 6.79 -3.18
C PRO A 54 -0.01 8.28 -3.57
N GLY A 55 -1.16 8.94 -3.50
CA GLY A 55 -1.27 10.37 -3.79
C GLY A 55 -1.05 10.79 -5.26
N THR A 56 -0.68 9.89 -6.17
CA THR A 56 -0.42 10.25 -7.59
C THR A 56 -1.52 9.83 -8.57
N GLU A 57 -2.58 9.17 -8.08
CA GLU A 57 -3.73 8.79 -8.89
C GLU A 57 -4.77 9.92 -8.85
N ASN A 58 -5.08 10.52 -10.02
CA ASN A 58 -6.16 11.52 -10.19
C ASN A 58 -7.54 10.86 -10.23
#